data_AF-A0A1G9ZW31-F1
#
_entry.id   AF-A0A1G9ZW31-F1
#
_cell.length_a   1.000
_cell.length_b   1.000
_cell.length_c   1.000
_cell.angle_alpha   90.00
_cell.angle_beta   90.00
_cell.angle_gamma   90.00
#
_symmetry.space_group_name_H-M   'P 1'
#
loop_
_entity.id
_entity.type
_entity.pdbx_description
1 polymer ?
#
loop_
_entity_poly.entity_id
_entity_poly.type
_entity_poly.pdbx_seq_one_letter_code
_entity_poly.pdbx_strand_id
1 'polypeptide(L)'
;MINTPNEQFKGYCFPVADGRWHTPAVNLNGCEEAVRYVKLQKILFHEVRIVGEDGKVVLQAIGGKIVFPAKEVDFVGNRDIPEVHEKR
;
A
#
# COMPACT_ATOMS: atom_id res chain seq x y z
N MET A 1 30.99 -10.62 4.17
CA MET A 1 29.86 -9.69 4.31
C MET A 1 28.61 -10.53 4.21
N ILE A 2 27.82 -10.63 5.28
CA ILE A 2 26.58 -11.41 5.26
C ILE A 2 25.57 -10.55 4.51
N ASN A 3 25.24 -10.91 3.27
CA ASN A 3 24.10 -10.34 2.54
C ASN A 3 22.84 -10.89 3.21
N THR A 4 22.37 -10.24 4.27
CA THR A 4 20.98 -10.44 4.70
C THR A 4 20.10 -9.99 3.53
N PRO A 5 19.12 -10.79 3.08
CA PRO A 5 18.17 -10.32 2.09
C PRO A 5 17.50 -9.06 2.65
N ASN A 6 17.65 -7.93 1.97
CA ASN A 6 16.85 -6.77 2.28
C ASN A 6 15.40 -7.14 1.98
N GLU A 7 14.58 -7.19 3.03
CA GLU A 7 13.15 -7.46 2.92
C GLU A 7 12.52 -6.51 1.90
N GLN A 8 11.80 -7.06 0.91
CA GLN A 8 11.18 -6.26 -0.14
C GLN A 8 9.75 -5.90 0.22
N PHE A 9 9.37 -4.66 -0.05
CA PHE A 9 8.01 -4.18 0.15
C PHE A 9 7.45 -3.57 -1.14
N LYS A 10 6.12 -3.52 -1.21
CA LYS A 10 5.39 -2.80 -2.26
C LYS A 10 4.59 -1.66 -1.67
N GLY A 11 4.80 -0.46 -2.18
CA GLY A 11 4.06 0.75 -1.81
C GLY A 11 2.91 1.03 -2.78
N TYR A 12 1.74 1.34 -2.24
CA TYR A 12 0.53 1.69 -2.99
C TYR A 12 -0.06 2.99 -2.45
N CYS A 13 -0.44 3.89 -3.35
CA CYS A 13 -1.14 5.12 -3.00
C CYS A 13 -2.59 5.07 -3.47
N PHE A 14 -3.51 5.42 -2.58
CA PHE A 14 -4.95 5.48 -2.79
C PHE A 14 -5.38 6.95 -2.72
N PRO A 15 -5.69 7.59 -3.85
CA PRO A 15 -6.10 9.00 -3.88
C PRO A 15 -7.48 9.24 -3.26
N VAL A 16 -8.36 8.25 -3.36
CA VAL A 16 -9.75 8.30 -2.88
C VAL A 16 -9.96 7.31 -1.74
N ALA A 17 -10.82 7.70 -0.79
CA ALA A 17 -11.10 6.96 0.44
C ALA A 17 -11.86 5.64 0.25
N ASP A 18 -12.33 5.34 -0.96
CA ASP A 18 -13.12 4.14 -1.24
C ASP A 18 -12.27 2.86 -1.42
N GLY A 19 -10.94 3.04 -1.47
CA GLY A 19 -9.96 1.96 -1.62
C GLY A 19 -10.06 1.21 -2.96
N ARG A 20 -10.76 1.74 -3.97
CA ARG A 20 -11.06 1.02 -5.22
C ARG A 20 -9.98 1.14 -6.27
N TRP A 21 -9.24 2.24 -6.26
CA TRP A 21 -8.17 2.49 -7.22
C TRP A 21 -6.90 2.88 -6.46
N HIS A 22 -5.78 2.33 -6.91
CA HIS A 22 -4.46 2.69 -6.41
C HIS A 22 -3.47 2.89 -7.56
N THR A 23 -2.40 3.61 -7.28
CA THR A 23 -1.26 3.72 -8.20
C THR A 23 -0.62 2.36 -8.46
N PRO A 24 0.11 2.15 -9.56
CA PRO A 24 1.00 1.00 -9.71
C PRO A 24 1.91 0.84 -8.49
N ALA A 25 2.28 -0.41 -8.20
CA ALA A 25 3.15 -0.73 -7.07
C ALA A 25 4.54 -0.11 -7.24
N VAL A 26 5.08 0.47 -6.17
CA VAL A 26 6.47 0.89 -6.08
C VAL A 26 7.25 -0.14 -5.27
N ASN A 27 8.35 -0.67 -5.81
CA ASN A 27 9.22 -1.58 -5.08
C ASN A 27 10.11 -0.79 -4.10
N LEU A 28 10.21 -1.28 -2.87
CA LEU A 28 10.89 -0.62 -1.76
C LEU A 28 11.85 -1.61 -1.11
N ASN A 29 13.11 -1.22 -0.98
CA ASN A 29 14.20 -2.07 -0.52
C ASN A 29 14.42 -1.88 1.00
N GLY A 30 13.68 -2.65 1.79
CA GLY A 30 13.79 -2.65 3.24
C GLY A 30 12.92 -1.60 3.94
N CYS A 31 12.92 -1.70 5.27
CA CYS A 31 12.04 -0.93 6.14
C CYS A 31 12.28 0.59 6.04
N GLU A 32 13.54 1.02 5.82
CA GLU A 32 13.87 2.44 5.74
C GLU A 32 13.20 3.12 4.54
N GLU A 33 13.29 2.49 3.35
CA GLU A 33 12.61 2.99 2.15
C GLU A 33 11.09 2.97 2.32
N ALA A 34 10.53 1.93 2.94
CA ALA A 34 9.10 1.85 3.24
C ALA A 34 8.61 2.98 4.14
N VAL A 35 9.31 3.25 5.24
CA VAL A 35 8.97 4.35 6.16
C VAL A 35 9.13 5.70 5.46
N ARG A 36 10.20 5.89 4.68
CA ARG A 36 10.43 7.14 3.93
C ARG A 36 9.33 7.37 2.90
N TYR A 37 8.94 6.33 2.16
CA TYR A 37 7.87 6.38 1.18
C TYR A 37 6.56 6.83 1.83
N VAL A 38 6.14 6.18 2.92
CA VAL A 38 4.89 6.56 3.62
C VAL A 38 4.94 8.00 4.11
N LYS A 39 6.05 8.45 4.71
CA LYS A 39 6.17 9.82 5.21
C LYS A 39 5.98 10.88 4.11
N LEU A 40 6.50 10.62 2.91
CA LEU A 40 6.37 11.51 1.77
C LEU A 40 4.95 11.45 1.18
N GLN A 41 4.43 10.25 0.94
CA GLN A 41 3.18 10.07 0.20
C GLN A 41 1.93 10.38 1.02
N LYS A 42 1.94 10.17 2.35
CA LYS A 42 0.76 10.39 3.21
C LYS A 42 0.26 11.85 3.23
N ILE A 43 1.10 12.79 2.79
CA ILE A 43 0.76 14.22 2.70
C ILE A 43 -0.06 14.48 1.43
N LEU A 44 0.15 13.67 0.39
CA LEU A 44 -0.42 13.86 -0.95
C LEU A 44 -1.64 12.97 -1.21
N PHE A 45 -1.66 11.77 -0.64
CA PHE A 45 -2.70 10.77 -0.86
C PHE A 45 -3.55 10.55 0.37
N HIS A 46 -4.84 10.27 0.15
CA HIS A 46 -5.76 9.96 1.24
C HIS A 46 -5.28 8.75 2.03
N GLU A 47 -4.79 7.73 1.34
CA GLU A 47 -4.30 6.51 1.95
C GLU A 47 -3.03 5.99 1.27
N VAL A 48 -2.12 5.43 2.07
CA VAL A 48 -0.89 4.79 1.61
C VAL A 48 -0.76 3.45 2.32
N ARG A 49 -0.52 2.38 1.57
CA ARG A 49 -0.29 1.02 2.11
C ARG A 49 1.09 0.52 1.70
N ILE A 50 1.80 -0.06 2.65
CA ILE A 50 3.01 -0.86 2.41
C ILE A 50 2.63 -2.30 2.63
N VAL A 51 2.97 -3.14 1.65
CA VAL A 51 2.66 -4.55 1.63
C VAL A 51 3.96 -5.35 1.64
N GLY A 52 4.03 -6.34 2.53
CA GLY A 52 5.13 -7.31 2.58
C GLY A 52 5.07 -8.33 1.46
N GLU A 53 6.08 -9.19 1.37
CA GLU A 53 6.13 -10.26 0.35
C GLU A 53 5.02 -11.31 0.54
N ASP A 54 4.51 -11.46 1.77
CA ASP A 54 3.39 -12.32 2.12
C ASP A 54 2.01 -11.76 1.72
N GLY A 55 1.97 -10.56 1.12
CA GLY A 55 0.74 -9.90 0.72
C GLY A 55 0.02 -9.18 1.86
N LYS A 56 0.62 -9.09 3.05
CA LYS A 56 0.00 -8.40 4.20
C LYS A 56 0.41 -6.94 4.26
N VAL A 57 -0.52 -6.09 4.71
CA VAL A 57 -0.26 -4.69 4.97
C VAL A 57 0.55 -4.55 6.26
N VAL A 58 1.79 -4.11 6.14
CA VAL A 58 2.73 -3.95 7.27
C VAL A 58 2.78 -2.52 7.80
N LEU A 59 2.41 -1.53 6.97
CA LEU A 59 2.33 -0.13 7.35
C LEU A 59 1.25 0.57 6.53
N GLN A 60 0.44 1.37 7.21
CA GLN A 60 -0.65 2.11 6.57
C GLN A 60 -0.66 3.55 7.06
N ALA A 61 -1.06 4.46 6.18
CA ALA A 61 -1.42 5.82 6.55
C ALA A 61 -2.77 6.17 5.96
N ILE A 62 -3.63 6.83 6.74
CA ILE A 62 -4.96 7.30 6.31
C ILE A 62 -5.12 8.75 6.80
N GLY A 63 -5.51 9.65 5.90
CA GLY A 63 -5.67 11.08 6.20
C GLY A 63 -4.41 11.71 6.80
N GLY A 64 -3.23 11.31 6.32
CA GLY A 64 -1.93 11.82 6.80
C GLY A 64 -1.43 11.24 8.14
N LYS A 65 -2.20 10.38 8.80
CA LYS A 65 -1.82 9.74 10.06
C LYS A 65 -1.38 8.30 9.83
N ILE A 66 -0.33 7.87 10.52
CA ILE A 66 0.08 6.45 10.52
C ILE A 66 -0.97 5.67 11.31
N VAL A 67 -1.45 4.59 10.72
CA VAL A 67 -2.38 3.64 11.33
C VAL A 67 -1.70 2.29 11.34
N PHE A 68 -1.66 1.65 12.50
CA PHE A 68 -1.26 0.27 12.61
C PHE A 68 -2.52 -0.59 12.64
N PRO A 69 -2.69 -1.55 11.72
CA PRO A 69 -3.83 -2.43 11.75
C PRO A 69 -3.78 -3.29 13.02
N ALA A 70 -4.92 -3.39 13.73
CA ALA A 70 -4.99 -4.11 15.02
C ALA A 70 -4.82 -5.64 14.88
N LYS A 71 -4.88 -6.16 13.65
CA LYS A 71 -4.66 -7.55 13.25
C LYS A 71 -3.98 -7.56 11.89
N GLU A 72 -3.41 -8.69 11.49
CA GLU A 72 -2.90 -8.90 10.14
C GLU A 72 -3.99 -8.60 9.10
N VAL A 73 -3.73 -7.65 8.19
CA VAL A 73 -4.66 -7.24 7.14
C VAL A 73 -4.07 -7.65 5.80
N ASP A 74 -4.78 -8.50 5.06
CA ASP A 74 -4.41 -8.84 3.70
C ASP A 74 -4.59 -7.64 2.77
N PHE A 75 -3.66 -7.47 1.83
CA PHE A 75 -3.81 -6.46 0.79
C PHE A 75 -4.83 -6.92 -0.26
N VAL A 76 -5.98 -6.25 -0.28
CA VAL A 76 -6.98 -6.39 -1.36
C VAL A 76 -6.77 -5.25 -2.36
N GLY A 77 -5.97 -5.49 -3.39
CA GLY A 77 -5.55 -4.48 -4.38
C GLY A 77 -6.60 -4.09 -5.40
N ASN A 78 -7.51 -5.02 -5.75
CA ASN A 78 -8.62 -4.76 -6.66
C ASN A 78 -9.90 -5.25 -5.98
N ARG A 79 -10.89 -4.37 -5.76
CA ARG A 79 -12.23 -4.80 -6.14
C ARG A 79 -12.19 -4.79 -7.65
N ASP A 80 -12.30 -5.95 -8.29
CA ASP A 80 -12.77 -6.00 -9.68
C ASP A 80 -13.89 -4.98 -9.80
N ILE A 81 -13.65 -3.92 -10.58
CA ILE A 81 -14.76 -3.13 -11.08
C ILE A 81 -15.53 -4.17 -11.90
N PRO A 82 -16.76 -4.59 -11.51
CA PRO A 82 -17.54 -5.38 -12.45
C PRO A 82 -17.61 -4.51 -13.70
N GLU A 83 -17.02 -5.02 -14.78
CA GLU A 83 -17.09 -4.42 -16.10
C GLU A 83 -18.54 -3.99 -16.28
N VAL A 84 -18.80 -2.68 -16.35
CA VAL A 84 -20.14 -2.17 -16.60
C VAL A 84 -20.46 -2.68 -17.99
N HIS A 85 -21.11 -3.83 -18.07
CA HIS A 85 -21.78 -4.27 -19.27
C HIS A 85 -22.89 -3.24 -19.44
N GLU A 86 -22.60 -2.21 -20.24
CA GLU A 86 -23.59 -1.31 -20.80
C GLU A 86 -24.54 -2.22 -21.58
N LYS A 87 -25.60 -2.67 -20.92
CA LYS A 87 -26.74 -3.29 -21.59
C LYS A 87 -27.44 -2.17 -22.36
N ARG A 88 -27.09 -2.04 -23.63
CA ARG A 88 -28.00 -1.52 -24.65
C ARG A 88 -28.79 -2.66 -25.26
#